data_AF-A0A395UUD1-F1
#
_entry.id   AF-A0A395UUD1-F1
#
_cell.length_a   1.000
_cell.length_b   1.000
_cell.length_c   1.000
_cell.angle_alpha   90.00
_cell.angle_beta   90.00
_cell.angle_gamma   90.00
#
_symmetry.space_group_name_H-M   'P 1'
#
loop_
_entity.id
_entity.type
_entity.pdbx_description
1 polymer ?
#
loop_
_entity_poly.entity_id
_entity_poly.type
_entity_poly.pdbx_seq_one_letter_code
_entity_poly.pdbx_strand_id
1 'polypeptide(L)'
;MKKKLFICFLLIGSLMGNVMAQDIITNPLLFVFKLHGQTRKYQFTFNQSNDTLYLHWGIERNTRWQSGSYAMPQEALKTAVRLSFLQPEDGQHICLPIQETFALLSATAFQELKSQKAFHYNQTEYQLADTKSQAMGYSLLHVNDSVDGCEMWIMDNPDFPLIWEIQNNPLGINWKVAPIALPAHNLKEEIIQSPEKMGSIYYAYPTPNGIQTPVPEGYSPFYVSHYGRHGSRWMTSDERYLEVIRVFDTFHNKSGLTDLGEDVRLRLQKVWENARGRGGNLTPLGERQHKAIAKRLYQQYPHIFRDSANISARSSVSVRCIMSMSAFTEQLKELNPSLQITREANQRHMDYIAYTSPEAEKLGSASAPWRTAFHTFEENHIHPERLIASLFKNPKEVRNPRELMMGLYWIASDMQDVELPLSFYDLFEKEELFGIWQSVNYRMYICNANAPVNQGAAPESAKSLLKNIIESADRAIREGTPCATLRFGHDTNLIRLLALMQVEGCSNQETDPDRYYLAWQDFRVSPMGANLQLIFFKNKQGEVIVKLLHNENEVKLPIDSPIAPYYKWETVKAFYNHL
;
A
#
# COMPACT_ATOMS: atom_id res chain seq x y z
N MET A 1 25.52 27.32 55.12
CA MET A 1 26.56 26.81 54.20
C MET A 1 26.35 25.33 53.94
N LYS A 2 26.04 25.00 52.67
CA LYS A 2 26.26 23.74 51.91
C LYS A 2 25.01 23.39 51.09
N LYS A 3 25.21 23.47 49.78
CA LYS A 3 24.23 23.34 48.70
C LYS A 3 23.73 21.90 48.60
N LYS A 4 22.44 21.78 48.27
CA LYS A 4 21.75 20.57 47.83
C LYS A 4 22.39 20.04 46.55
N LEU A 5 22.55 18.72 46.44
CA LEU A 5 22.74 18.02 45.18
C LEU A 5 21.77 16.83 45.17
N PHE A 6 20.57 17.07 44.63
CA PHE A 6 19.67 16.00 44.20
C PHE A 6 20.02 15.73 42.73
N ILE A 7 20.73 14.64 42.48
CA ILE A 7 20.97 14.13 41.13
C ILE A 7 19.70 13.35 40.74
N CYS A 8 18.79 14.00 40.02
CA CYS A 8 17.78 13.29 39.26
C CYS A 8 18.45 12.73 37.99
N PHE A 9 18.65 11.41 37.96
CA PHE A 9 18.85 10.69 36.70
C PHE A 9 17.55 10.76 35.90
N LEU A 10 17.43 11.76 35.04
CA LEU A 10 16.50 11.74 33.92
C LEU A 10 17.09 10.76 32.90
N LEU A 11 16.47 9.58 32.80
CA LEU A 11 16.64 8.66 31.67
C LEU A 11 16.22 9.40 30.39
N ILE A 12 17.19 10.02 29.71
CA ILE A 12 17.05 10.41 28.30
C ILE A 12 17.61 9.23 27.51
N GLY A 13 16.74 8.25 27.27
CA GLY A 13 17.06 7.04 26.53
C GLY A 13 15.83 6.57 25.77
N SER A 14 15.91 6.66 24.45
CA SER A 14 15.07 6.02 23.44
C SER A 14 13.55 6.28 23.50
N LEU A 15 13.11 7.39 22.90
CA LEU A 15 11.77 7.53 22.32
C LEU A 15 11.90 8.25 20.97
N MET A 16 12.61 7.62 20.04
CA MET A 16 12.36 7.77 18.61
C MET A 16 12.24 6.35 18.09
N GLY A 17 11.00 5.92 17.86
CA GLY A 17 10.77 4.72 17.08
C GLY A 17 11.37 4.94 15.70
N ASN A 18 12.03 3.92 15.16
CA ASN A 18 12.54 3.90 13.79
C ASN A 18 11.36 3.94 12.79
N VAL A 19 10.69 5.09 12.66
CA VAL A 19 9.79 5.36 11.54
C VAL A 19 10.65 6.01 10.48
N MET A 20 10.83 5.33 9.35
CA MET A 20 11.64 5.85 8.27
C MET A 20 10.83 6.92 7.53
N ALA A 21 11.46 7.99 7.05
CA ALA A 21 10.76 9.05 6.31
C ALA A 21 9.93 8.54 5.12
N GLN A 22 10.38 7.46 4.47
CA GLN A 22 9.68 6.77 3.39
C GLN A 22 8.37 6.08 3.83
N ASP A 23 8.21 5.80 5.13
CA ASP A 23 6.99 5.23 5.72
C ASP A 23 5.94 6.32 5.99
N ILE A 24 6.38 7.59 6.12
CA ILE A 24 5.51 8.76 6.37
C ILE A 24 5.07 9.37 5.03
N ILE A 25 6.01 9.57 4.10
CA ILE A 25 5.78 10.11 2.76
C ILE A 25 6.09 9.02 1.73
N THR A 26 5.05 8.26 1.35
CA THR A 26 5.15 7.09 0.47
C THR A 26 5.09 7.42 -1.03
N ASN A 27 4.64 8.64 -1.37
CA ASN A 27 4.58 9.15 -2.74
C ASN A 27 5.44 10.41 -2.85
N PRO A 28 5.99 10.73 -4.04
CA PRO A 28 6.71 11.97 -4.20
C PRO A 28 5.81 13.19 -3.93
N LEU A 29 6.39 14.24 -3.38
CA LEU A 29 5.73 15.51 -3.13
C LEU A 29 6.15 16.54 -4.17
N LEU A 30 5.20 17.36 -4.62
CA LEU A 30 5.47 18.48 -5.51
C LEU A 30 5.80 19.72 -4.69
N PHE A 31 7.04 20.18 -4.73
CA PHE A 31 7.44 21.47 -4.19
C PHE A 31 7.34 22.53 -5.26
N VAL A 32 6.42 23.49 -5.09
CA VAL A 32 6.23 24.63 -5.99
C VAL A 32 6.96 25.84 -5.40
N PHE A 33 8.18 26.08 -5.86
CA PHE A 33 8.99 27.23 -5.48
C PHE A 33 8.62 28.47 -6.29
N LYS A 34 8.53 29.61 -5.61
CA LYS A 34 8.47 30.95 -6.20
C LYS A 34 9.77 31.68 -5.84
N LEU A 35 10.61 31.92 -6.84
CA LEU A 35 11.95 32.49 -6.75
C LEU A 35 12.01 33.74 -7.63
N HIS A 36 12.07 34.94 -7.04
CA HIS A 36 12.22 36.21 -7.79
C HIS A 36 11.32 36.33 -9.04
N GLY A 37 10.03 36.01 -8.90
CA GLY A 37 9.04 36.08 -9.99
C GLY A 37 8.98 34.85 -10.91
N GLN A 38 9.86 33.85 -10.73
CA GLN A 38 9.81 32.58 -11.44
C GLN A 38 9.17 31.49 -10.58
N THR A 39 8.36 30.63 -11.22
CA THR A 39 7.83 29.41 -10.57
C THR A 39 8.62 28.19 -11.04
N ARG A 40 9.01 27.32 -10.10
CA ARG A 40 9.68 26.04 -10.35
C ARG A 40 8.96 24.94 -9.60
N LYS A 41 8.80 23.78 -10.23
CA LYS A 41 8.11 22.63 -9.64
C LYS A 41 9.08 21.46 -9.59
N TYR A 42 9.47 21.07 -8.39
CA TYR A 42 10.35 19.93 -8.16
C TYR A 42 9.54 18.80 -7.54
N GLN A 43 9.76 17.58 -8.02
CA GLN A 43 9.32 16.37 -7.35
C GLN A 43 10.36 15.98 -6.32
N PHE A 44 9.93 15.73 -5.08
CA PHE A 44 10.80 15.28 -3.99
C PHE A 44 10.35 13.91 -3.50
N THR A 45 11.30 12.97 -3.36
CA THR A 45 11.12 11.73 -2.62
C THR A 45 12.05 11.71 -1.40
N PHE A 46 11.64 10.98 -0.38
CA PHE A 46 12.31 10.95 0.91
C PHE A 46 12.73 9.51 1.20
N ASN A 47 14.02 9.29 1.44
CA ASN A 47 14.57 7.99 1.76
C ASN A 47 15.46 8.12 3.00
N GLN A 48 15.44 7.12 3.88
CA GLN A 48 16.32 7.11 5.04
C GLN A 48 17.24 5.91 5.00
N SER A 49 18.55 6.15 5.13
CA SER A 49 19.58 5.12 5.12
C SER A 49 20.73 5.54 6.02
N ASN A 50 21.25 4.61 6.83
CA ASN A 50 22.41 4.81 7.72
C ASN A 50 22.35 6.13 8.52
N ASP A 51 21.27 6.34 9.27
CA ASP A 51 21.05 7.55 10.08
C ASP A 51 21.13 8.87 9.26
N THR A 52 20.84 8.81 7.97
CA THR A 52 20.83 9.99 7.09
C THR A 52 19.51 10.03 6.32
N LEU A 53 18.86 11.19 6.33
CA LEU A 53 17.67 11.44 5.52
C LEU A 53 18.10 12.03 4.17
N TYR A 54 17.75 11.35 3.10
CA TYR A 54 17.95 11.78 1.73
C TYR A 54 16.66 12.36 1.16
N LEU A 55 16.74 13.60 0.67
CA LEU A 55 15.74 14.26 -0.14
C LEU A 55 16.20 14.22 -1.58
N HIS A 56 15.71 13.25 -2.35
CA HIS A 56 15.96 13.19 -3.78
C HIS A 56 15.01 14.14 -4.49
N TRP A 57 15.54 14.96 -5.37
CA TRP A 57 14.74 15.90 -6.15
C TRP A 57 14.85 15.60 -7.63
N GLY A 58 13.78 15.92 -8.35
CA GLY A 58 13.69 15.80 -9.79
C GLY A 58 12.87 16.92 -10.41
N ILE A 59 13.25 17.37 -11.60
CA ILE A 59 12.52 18.39 -12.35
C ILE A 59 12.70 18.15 -13.85
N GLU A 60 11.63 18.35 -14.62
CA GLU A 60 11.73 18.43 -16.07
C GLU A 60 12.05 19.88 -16.49
N ARG A 61 13.18 20.08 -17.17
CA ARG A 61 13.57 21.36 -17.77
C ARG A 61 14.06 21.15 -19.19
N ASN A 62 13.59 21.97 -20.12
CA ASN A 62 13.98 21.89 -21.54
C ASN A 62 13.88 20.46 -22.10
N THR A 63 12.75 19.78 -21.82
CA THR A 63 12.46 18.39 -22.21
C THR A 63 13.50 17.37 -21.73
N ARG A 64 14.24 17.67 -20.66
CA ARG A 64 15.21 16.78 -20.01
C ARG A 64 14.90 16.68 -18.53
N TRP A 65 14.97 15.47 -18.01
CA TRP A 65 14.91 15.20 -16.59
C TRP A 65 16.24 15.57 -15.93
N GLN A 66 16.18 16.41 -14.90
CA GLN A 66 17.31 16.76 -14.04
C GLN A 66 17.05 16.24 -12.64
N SER A 67 18.08 15.78 -11.94
CA SER A 67 17.92 15.22 -10.59
C SER A 67 19.17 15.31 -9.73
N GLY A 68 18.99 15.18 -8.41
CA GLY A 68 20.05 15.16 -7.42
C GLY A 68 19.51 14.84 -6.03
N SER A 69 20.29 15.10 -4.97
CA SER A 69 19.78 14.93 -3.60
C SER A 69 20.41 15.85 -2.56
N TYR A 70 19.67 16.10 -1.49
CA TYR A 70 20.21 16.62 -0.22
C TYR A 70 20.25 15.49 0.81
N ALA A 71 21.36 15.36 1.51
CA ALA A 71 21.52 14.42 2.62
C ALA A 71 21.61 15.20 3.94
N MET A 72 20.70 14.93 4.87
CA MET A 72 20.69 15.49 6.22
C MET A 72 21.09 14.39 7.22
N PRO A 73 22.28 14.49 7.83
CA PRO A 73 22.69 13.59 8.90
C PRO A 73 21.72 13.65 10.09
N GLN A 74 21.59 12.56 10.84
CA GLN A 74 20.71 12.50 12.01
C GLN A 74 20.98 13.61 13.04
N GLU A 75 22.23 14.07 13.18
CA GLU A 75 22.55 15.21 14.05
C GLU A 75 21.86 16.50 13.58
N ALA A 76 21.82 16.76 12.28
CA ALA A 76 21.08 17.89 11.72
C ALA A 76 19.58 17.78 12.01
N LEU A 77 19.00 16.59 11.80
CA LEU A 77 17.58 16.35 12.08
C LEU A 77 17.24 16.52 13.57
N LYS A 78 18.20 16.32 14.47
CA LYS A 78 18.01 16.49 15.92
C LYS A 78 18.17 17.93 16.37
N THR A 79 19.21 18.63 15.92
CA THR A 79 19.69 19.87 16.56
C THR A 79 19.98 21.03 15.60
N ALA A 80 19.70 20.91 14.30
CA ALA A 80 19.89 22.04 13.38
C ALA A 80 19.09 23.28 13.82
N VAL A 81 19.62 24.44 13.44
CA VAL A 81 19.09 25.76 13.81
C VAL A 81 18.91 26.68 12.59
N ARG A 82 19.09 26.15 11.37
CA ARG A 82 18.97 26.90 10.11
C ARG A 82 18.34 26.05 9.01
N LEU A 83 17.65 26.71 8.08
CA LEU A 83 17.20 26.11 6.84
C LEU A 83 18.24 26.33 5.75
N SER A 84 18.53 25.28 5.00
CA SER A 84 19.32 25.39 3.78
C SER A 84 18.43 25.85 2.63
N PHE A 85 18.89 26.87 1.91
CA PHE A 85 18.26 27.38 0.68
C PHE A 85 19.13 27.14 -0.55
N LEU A 86 20.04 26.15 -0.47
CA LEU A 86 20.91 25.79 -1.57
C LEU A 86 20.07 25.47 -2.83
N GLN A 87 20.52 26.00 -3.95
CA GLN A 87 19.88 25.73 -5.23
C GLN A 87 20.28 24.33 -5.71
N PRO A 88 19.32 23.50 -6.17
CA PRO A 88 19.63 22.20 -6.71
C PRO A 88 20.38 22.32 -8.04
N GLU A 89 21.42 21.51 -8.22
CA GLU A 89 22.24 21.42 -9.43
C GLU A 89 22.20 19.99 -9.99
N ASP A 90 21.97 19.86 -11.30
CA ASP A 90 21.79 18.56 -11.96
C ASP A 90 22.99 17.62 -11.73
N GLY A 91 22.71 16.41 -11.27
CA GLY A 91 23.69 15.38 -10.93
C GLY A 91 24.38 15.55 -9.57
N GLN A 92 24.08 16.60 -8.80
CA GLN A 92 24.74 16.84 -7.51
C GLN A 92 24.01 16.17 -6.34
N HIS A 93 24.81 15.57 -5.44
CA HIS A 93 24.38 14.95 -4.21
C HIS A 93 25.09 15.61 -3.03
N ILE A 94 24.39 16.53 -2.36
CA ILE A 94 24.98 17.45 -1.37
C ILE A 94 24.66 16.96 0.04
N CYS A 95 25.68 16.77 0.87
CA CYS A 95 25.49 16.56 2.30
C CYS A 95 25.46 17.91 3.01
N LEU A 96 24.37 18.20 3.71
CA LEU A 96 24.18 19.46 4.41
C LEU A 96 25.01 19.51 5.70
N PRO A 97 25.51 20.69 6.11
CA PRO A 97 26.13 20.87 7.41
C PRO A 97 25.18 20.48 8.55
N ILE A 98 25.72 20.00 9.68
CA ILE A 98 24.92 19.57 10.84
C ILE A 98 24.05 20.69 11.45
N GLN A 99 24.31 21.95 11.11
CA GLN A 99 23.52 23.09 11.56
C GLN A 99 22.31 23.39 10.65
N GLU A 100 22.18 22.70 9.51
CA GLU A 100 21.20 22.98 8.47
C GLU A 100 20.27 21.80 8.18
N THR A 101 18.99 22.09 7.99
CA THR A 101 17.99 21.18 7.41
C THR A 101 17.41 21.77 6.13
N PHE A 102 17.01 20.94 5.17
CA PHE A 102 16.24 21.39 4.00
C PHE A 102 14.77 21.04 4.21
N ALA A 103 13.90 22.05 4.19
CA ALA A 103 12.44 21.94 4.30
C ALA A 103 11.89 21.19 5.53
N LEU A 104 12.70 20.89 6.55
CA LEU A 104 12.27 20.30 7.82
C LEU A 104 12.73 21.16 9.00
N LEU A 105 11.97 21.15 10.09
CA LEU A 105 12.49 21.56 11.39
C LEU A 105 13.31 20.44 12.03
N SER A 106 14.27 20.80 12.87
CA SER A 106 14.92 19.85 13.75
C SER A 106 13.96 19.44 14.88
N ALA A 107 14.19 18.25 15.44
CA ALA A 107 13.42 17.75 16.58
C ALA A 107 13.44 18.73 17.76
N THR A 108 14.59 19.37 18.02
CA THR A 108 14.72 20.39 19.08
C THR A 108 13.80 21.58 18.83
N ALA A 109 13.84 22.18 17.64
CA ALA A 109 13.00 23.32 17.31
C ALA A 109 11.50 22.97 17.27
N PHE A 110 11.15 21.78 16.78
CA PHE A 110 9.77 21.32 16.82
C PHE A 110 9.26 21.17 18.27
N GLN A 111 10.08 20.62 19.17
CA GLN A 111 9.73 20.52 20.60
C GLN A 111 9.60 21.89 21.27
N GLU A 112 10.47 22.85 20.94
CA GLU A 112 10.33 24.24 21.37
C GLU A 112 9.01 24.84 20.89
N LEU A 113 8.67 24.69 19.61
CA LEU A 113 7.39 25.14 19.06
C LEU A 113 6.20 24.55 19.82
N LYS A 114 6.21 23.25 20.13
CA LYS A 114 5.11 22.59 20.86
C LYS A 114 5.00 23.03 22.32
N SER A 115 6.14 23.23 22.98
CA SER A 115 6.18 23.50 24.44
C SER A 115 6.11 24.98 24.79
N GLN A 116 6.78 25.83 24.01
CA GLN A 116 6.94 27.26 24.25
C GLN A 116 6.07 28.12 23.33
N LYS A 117 5.42 27.51 22.32
CA LYS A 117 4.71 28.23 21.25
C LYS A 117 5.62 29.16 20.44
N ALA A 118 6.92 28.93 20.46
CA ALA A 118 7.92 29.65 19.70
C ALA A 118 9.17 28.78 19.48
N PHE A 119 9.97 29.07 18.46
CA PHE A 119 11.27 28.44 18.23
C PHE A 119 12.20 29.38 17.48
N HIS A 120 13.50 29.07 17.49
CA HIS A 120 14.52 29.88 16.82
C HIS A 120 15.15 29.14 15.65
N TYR A 121 15.10 29.72 14.46
CA TYR A 121 15.71 29.18 13.24
C TYR A 121 16.20 30.33 12.36
N ASN A 122 17.32 30.16 11.66
CA ASN A 122 17.92 31.21 10.81
C ASN A 122 18.25 32.53 11.54
N GLN A 123 18.51 32.47 12.86
CA GLN A 123 18.67 33.65 13.74
C GLN A 123 17.38 34.47 13.93
N THR A 124 16.24 33.91 13.56
CA THR A 124 14.91 34.52 13.68
C THR A 124 14.06 33.72 14.66
N GLU A 125 13.30 34.42 15.50
CA GLU A 125 12.28 33.81 16.36
C GLU A 125 10.95 33.73 15.59
N TYR A 126 10.38 32.53 15.56
CA TYR A 126 9.04 32.27 15.01
C TYR A 126 8.07 31.98 16.13
N GLN A 127 6.89 32.59 16.09
CA GLN A 127 5.84 32.42 17.10
C GLN A 127 4.61 31.72 16.50
N LEU A 128 4.01 30.82 17.27
CA LEU A 128 2.81 30.08 16.87
C LEU A 128 1.61 31.03 16.75
N ALA A 129 0.97 31.00 15.58
CA ALA A 129 -0.23 31.74 15.27
C ALA A 129 -1.46 30.82 15.18
N ASP A 130 -2.65 31.39 15.34
CA ASP A 130 -3.90 30.64 15.21
C ASP A 130 -4.17 30.31 13.73
N THR A 131 -4.23 29.02 13.40
CA THR A 131 -4.70 28.55 12.08
C THR A 131 -5.48 27.26 12.19
N LYS A 132 -6.31 26.99 11.18
CA LYS A 132 -6.98 25.70 10.96
C LYS A 132 -6.70 25.25 9.54
N SER A 133 -5.49 24.78 9.29
CA SER A 133 -5.10 24.20 8.01
C SER A 133 -4.56 22.78 8.21
N GLN A 134 -4.75 21.94 7.21
CA GLN A 134 -4.34 20.54 7.23
C GLN A 134 -3.75 20.14 5.87
N ALA A 135 -2.78 19.25 5.88
CA ALA A 135 -2.25 18.61 4.68
C ALA A 135 -1.90 17.16 4.96
N MET A 136 -2.24 16.27 4.02
CA MET A 136 -2.01 14.82 4.15
C MET A 136 -2.52 14.21 5.47
N GLY A 137 -3.63 14.75 6.01
CA GLY A 137 -4.22 14.30 7.28
C GLY A 137 -3.52 14.84 8.54
N TYR A 138 -2.45 15.62 8.41
CA TYR A 138 -1.79 16.32 9.52
C TYR A 138 -2.32 17.74 9.66
N SER A 139 -2.47 18.20 10.90
CA SER A 139 -2.62 19.62 11.19
C SER A 139 -1.33 20.36 10.83
N LEU A 140 -1.46 21.57 10.29
CA LEU A 140 -0.33 22.44 10.02
C LEU A 140 -0.24 23.52 11.11
N LEU A 141 0.88 23.53 11.82
CA LEU A 141 1.23 24.56 12.79
C LEU A 141 1.68 25.80 12.01
N HIS A 142 0.87 26.86 12.04
CA HIS A 142 1.24 28.13 11.43
C HIS A 142 2.09 28.94 12.40
N VAL A 143 3.22 29.43 11.90
CA VAL A 143 4.10 30.34 12.63
C VAL A 143 4.41 31.55 11.77
N ASN A 144 4.62 32.69 12.43
CA ASN A 144 5.15 33.89 11.78
C ASN A 144 6.33 34.43 12.56
N ASP A 145 7.26 35.09 11.88
CA ASP A 145 8.24 35.93 12.54
C ASP A 145 7.75 37.38 12.60
N SER A 146 8.17 38.08 13.65
CA SER A 146 7.76 39.47 13.92
C SER A 146 8.68 40.53 13.30
N VAL A 147 9.74 40.11 12.61
CA VAL A 147 10.84 40.97 12.13
C VAL A 147 10.74 41.20 10.62
N ASP A 148 10.78 40.12 9.84
CA ASP A 148 10.74 40.07 8.39
C ASP A 148 9.35 39.67 7.85
N GLY A 149 8.48 39.14 8.72
CA GLY A 149 7.10 38.76 8.37
C GLY A 149 7.02 37.45 7.57
N CYS A 150 8.05 36.61 7.62
CA CYS A 150 8.03 35.27 7.05
C CYS A 150 7.05 34.38 7.81
N GLU A 151 6.26 33.64 7.05
CA GLU A 151 5.27 32.71 7.58
C GLU A 151 5.63 31.28 7.16
N MET A 152 5.45 30.32 8.07
CA MET A 152 5.65 28.89 7.79
C MET A 152 4.44 28.07 8.28
N TRP A 153 4.07 27.07 7.50
CA TRP A 153 3.10 26.05 7.89
C TRP A 153 3.82 24.72 8.03
N ILE A 154 3.97 24.26 9.26
CA ILE A 154 4.77 23.07 9.61
C ILE A 154 3.84 21.91 9.93
N MET A 155 4.10 20.74 9.34
CA MET A 155 3.36 19.52 9.64
C MET A 155 3.49 19.15 11.12
N ASP A 156 2.36 18.99 11.82
CA ASP A 156 2.33 18.57 13.23
C ASP A 156 2.64 17.07 13.36
N ASN A 157 3.88 16.71 13.04
CA ASN A 157 4.42 15.36 13.11
C ASN A 157 5.83 15.41 13.73
N PRO A 158 6.03 14.86 14.93
CA PRO A 158 7.32 14.91 15.62
C PRO A 158 8.41 14.08 14.93
N ASP A 159 8.05 13.07 14.15
CA ASP A 159 9.00 12.21 13.43
C ASP A 159 9.42 12.84 12.09
N PHE A 160 8.58 13.73 11.54
CA PHE A 160 8.81 14.37 10.25
C PHE A 160 8.16 15.76 10.15
N PRO A 161 8.70 16.79 10.83
CA PRO A 161 8.12 18.13 10.88
C PRO A 161 8.43 18.92 9.60
N LEU A 162 7.84 18.47 8.48
CA LEU A 162 7.99 19.08 7.17
C LEU A 162 7.38 20.48 7.13
N ILE A 163 8.13 21.46 6.63
CA ILE A 163 7.65 22.80 6.33
C ILE A 163 6.87 22.73 5.02
N TRP A 164 5.55 22.59 5.15
CA TRP A 164 4.61 22.41 4.06
C TRP A 164 4.50 23.64 3.16
N GLU A 165 4.59 24.82 3.76
CA GLU A 165 4.52 26.09 3.03
C GLU A 165 5.38 27.13 3.74
N ILE A 166 6.05 27.97 2.96
CA ILE A 166 6.74 29.17 3.43
C ILE A 166 6.35 30.35 2.55
N GLN A 167 5.98 31.46 3.18
CA GLN A 167 5.60 32.71 2.54
C GLN A 167 6.41 33.87 3.10
N ASN A 168 6.50 34.95 2.33
CA ASN A 168 7.20 36.20 2.69
C ASN A 168 8.64 35.98 3.17
N ASN A 169 9.33 34.95 2.70
CA ASN A 169 10.72 34.71 3.05
C ASN A 169 11.59 35.88 2.55
N PRO A 170 12.42 36.53 3.41
CA PRO A 170 13.25 37.67 3.03
C PRO A 170 14.27 37.36 1.92
N LEU A 171 14.63 36.08 1.72
CA LEU A 171 15.48 35.66 0.59
C LEU A 171 14.75 35.67 -0.76
N GLY A 172 13.44 35.93 -0.79
CA GLY A 172 12.61 35.84 -1.99
C GLY A 172 12.34 34.39 -2.44
N ILE A 173 12.59 33.42 -1.56
CA ILE A 173 12.44 31.97 -1.80
C ILE A 173 11.23 31.45 -1.03
N ASN A 174 10.09 31.38 -1.71
CA ASN A 174 8.86 30.84 -1.15
C ASN A 174 8.56 29.47 -1.73
N TRP A 175 7.89 28.59 -0.99
CA TRP A 175 7.39 27.34 -1.54
C TRP A 175 6.06 26.92 -0.95
N LYS A 176 5.34 26.10 -1.71
CA LYS A 176 4.18 25.35 -1.23
C LYS A 176 4.29 23.91 -1.70
N VAL A 177 4.07 22.99 -0.79
CA VAL A 177 4.05 21.56 -1.04
C VAL A 177 2.65 21.13 -1.43
N ALA A 178 2.55 20.18 -2.37
CA ALA A 178 1.33 19.49 -2.72
C ALA A 178 1.61 17.99 -2.86
N PRO A 179 0.70 17.09 -2.46
CA PRO A 179 0.80 15.69 -2.84
C PRO A 179 0.75 15.61 -4.37
N ILE A 180 1.58 14.76 -4.98
CA ILE A 180 1.44 14.52 -6.40
C ILE A 180 0.20 13.62 -6.58
N ALA A 181 -0.92 14.23 -6.99
CA ALA A 181 -1.89 13.49 -7.78
C ALA A 181 -1.24 13.30 -9.15
N LEU A 182 -0.57 12.16 -9.36
CA LEU A 182 0.10 11.91 -10.64
C LEU A 182 -0.99 11.98 -11.71
N PRO A 183 -0.93 12.94 -12.65
CA PRO A 183 -1.80 12.87 -13.80
C PRO A 183 -1.58 11.52 -14.52
N ALA A 184 -2.61 10.98 -15.16
CA ALA A 184 -2.59 9.64 -15.75
C ALA A 184 -1.38 9.34 -16.67
N HIS A 185 -0.71 10.38 -17.20
CA HIS A 185 0.51 10.26 -17.99
C HIS A 185 1.76 9.82 -17.20
N ASN A 186 1.75 9.78 -15.87
CA ASN A 186 2.90 9.37 -15.04
C ASN A 186 2.67 8.03 -14.30
N LEU A 187 1.50 7.40 -14.44
CA LEU A 187 1.22 6.11 -13.77
C LEU A 187 2.13 4.99 -14.28
N LYS A 188 2.42 4.95 -15.59
CA LYS A 188 3.35 3.97 -16.16
C LYS A 188 4.75 4.12 -15.55
N GLU A 189 5.24 5.34 -15.40
CA GLU A 189 6.54 5.63 -14.76
C GLU A 189 6.55 5.18 -13.30
N GLU A 190 5.50 5.45 -12.55
CA GLU A 190 5.35 4.99 -11.16
C GLU A 190 5.43 3.46 -11.04
N ILE A 191 4.77 2.74 -11.94
CA ILE A 191 4.76 1.28 -11.95
C ILE A 191 6.14 0.73 -12.31
N ILE A 192 6.77 1.29 -13.35
CA ILE A 192 8.08 0.88 -13.83
C ILE A 192 9.19 1.10 -12.79
N GLN A 193 9.05 2.12 -11.93
CA GLN A 193 9.99 2.38 -10.84
C GLN A 193 9.87 1.39 -9.68
N SER A 194 8.86 0.53 -9.64
CA SER A 194 8.62 -0.43 -8.56
C SER A 194 8.35 -1.83 -9.13
N PRO A 195 9.40 -2.63 -9.44
CA PRO A 195 9.26 -3.98 -9.98
C PRO A 195 8.30 -4.88 -9.19
N GLU A 196 8.25 -4.72 -7.86
CA GLU A 196 7.40 -5.47 -6.95
C GLU A 196 5.90 -5.25 -7.26
N LYS A 197 5.49 -4.02 -7.61
CA LYS A 197 4.12 -3.70 -8.04
C LYS A 197 3.75 -4.43 -9.33
N MET A 198 4.73 -4.62 -10.22
CA MET A 198 4.55 -5.43 -11.42
C MET A 198 4.49 -6.93 -11.12
N GLY A 199 4.64 -7.36 -9.85
CA GLY A 199 4.26 -8.70 -9.39
C GLY A 199 2.74 -8.97 -9.38
N SER A 200 1.91 -7.99 -9.78
CA SER A 200 0.45 -8.14 -9.88
C SER A 200 -0.15 -8.54 -8.52
N ILE A 201 -1.02 -9.54 -8.48
CA ILE A 201 -1.62 -10.09 -7.25
C ILE A 201 -0.60 -10.77 -6.31
N TYR A 202 0.68 -10.90 -6.69
CA TYR A 202 1.76 -11.30 -5.78
C TYR A 202 2.45 -10.09 -5.13
N TYR A 203 2.00 -8.86 -5.38
CA TYR A 203 2.52 -7.71 -4.65
C TYR A 203 2.29 -7.92 -3.15
N ALA A 204 3.37 -7.94 -2.37
CA ALA A 204 3.33 -8.13 -0.93
C ALA A 204 2.54 -6.99 -0.27
N TYR A 205 1.86 -7.29 0.85
CA TYR A 205 0.97 -6.32 1.48
C TYR A 205 1.66 -4.98 1.78
N PRO A 206 1.24 -3.86 1.14
CA PRO A 206 1.79 -2.55 1.46
C PRO A 206 1.21 -2.10 2.80
N THR A 207 2.05 -2.04 3.83
CA THR A 207 1.60 -1.59 5.16
C THR A 207 1.13 -0.14 5.07
N PRO A 208 -0.08 0.21 5.57
CA PRO A 208 -0.59 1.57 5.55
C PRO A 208 0.22 2.50 6.47
N ASN A 209 0.17 3.81 6.22
CA ASN A 209 0.81 4.82 7.08
C ASN A 209 0.02 5.12 8.37
N GLY A 210 -1.18 4.53 8.55
CA GLY A 210 -1.96 4.58 9.79
C GLY A 210 -2.80 5.85 10.01
N ILE A 211 -2.86 6.76 9.04
CA ILE A 211 -3.61 8.01 9.16
C ILE A 211 -5.10 7.77 8.90
N GLN A 212 -5.95 8.14 9.86
CA GLN A 212 -7.40 8.03 9.72
C GLN A 212 -8.12 9.25 10.32
N THR A 213 -9.22 9.63 9.70
CA THR A 213 -10.14 10.67 10.17
C THR A 213 -10.66 10.32 11.58
N PRO A 214 -10.60 11.24 12.56
CA PRO A 214 -11.12 11.03 13.90
C PRO A 214 -12.60 10.62 13.93
N VAL A 215 -13.00 9.90 14.98
CA VAL A 215 -14.41 9.53 15.19
C VAL A 215 -15.24 10.79 15.48
N PRO A 216 -16.40 11.00 14.84
CA PRO A 216 -17.29 12.12 15.13
C PRO A 216 -17.67 12.16 16.61
N GLU A 217 -17.79 13.38 17.16
CA GLU A 217 -18.13 13.57 18.57
C GLU A 217 -19.44 12.85 18.95
N GLY A 218 -19.43 12.16 20.10
CA GLY A 218 -20.59 11.43 20.61
C GLY A 218 -20.80 10.03 20.03
N TYR A 219 -19.99 9.61 19.04
CA TYR A 219 -20.01 8.25 18.51
C TYR A 219 -18.92 7.37 19.16
N SER A 220 -19.20 6.08 19.32
CA SER A 220 -18.23 5.10 19.82
C SER A 220 -18.23 3.83 18.98
N PRO A 221 -17.06 3.25 18.67
CA PRO A 221 -16.96 2.03 17.88
C PRO A 221 -17.54 0.84 18.65
N PHE A 222 -18.28 -0.03 17.97
CA PHE A 222 -18.89 -1.20 18.61
C PHE A 222 -18.85 -2.49 17.78
N TYR A 223 -18.69 -2.39 16.45
CA TYR A 223 -18.69 -3.55 15.57
C TYR A 223 -17.73 -3.39 14.38
N VAL A 224 -17.11 -4.49 13.96
CA VAL A 224 -16.33 -4.57 12.72
C VAL A 224 -16.81 -5.71 11.82
N SER A 225 -16.98 -5.42 10.53
CA SER A 225 -17.13 -6.44 9.50
C SER A 225 -15.88 -6.43 8.62
N HIS A 226 -15.26 -7.59 8.42
CA HIS A 226 -14.00 -7.74 7.70
C HIS A 226 -14.12 -8.81 6.60
N TYR A 227 -13.47 -8.55 5.47
CA TYR A 227 -13.08 -9.56 4.50
C TYR A 227 -11.59 -9.40 4.19
N GLY A 228 -10.80 -10.46 4.39
CA GLY A 228 -9.37 -10.47 4.11
C GLY A 228 -9.01 -11.57 3.12
N ARG A 229 -8.27 -11.22 2.07
CA ARG A 229 -7.52 -12.17 1.26
C ARG A 229 -6.48 -12.88 2.14
N HIS A 230 -6.17 -14.13 1.83
CA HIS A 230 -5.01 -14.79 2.42
C HIS A 230 -3.72 -13.95 2.25
N GLY A 231 -2.77 -14.12 3.17
CA GLY A 231 -1.48 -13.43 3.11
C GLY A 231 -0.57 -13.97 2.00
N SER A 232 0.68 -13.48 2.00
CA SER A 232 1.76 -13.98 1.16
C SER A 232 1.88 -15.50 1.22
N ARG A 233 2.13 -16.11 0.07
CA ARG A 233 2.16 -17.55 -0.12
C ARG A 233 3.20 -17.91 -1.17
N TRP A 234 3.67 -19.15 -1.17
CA TRP A 234 4.38 -19.70 -2.31
C TRP A 234 3.45 -19.75 -3.55
N MET A 235 4.05 -19.91 -4.74
CA MET A 235 3.32 -20.12 -5.99
C MET A 235 2.32 -21.26 -5.86
N THR A 236 1.27 -21.23 -6.68
CA THR A 236 0.06 -22.05 -6.48
C THR A 236 0.27 -23.55 -6.46
N SER A 237 1.35 -24.07 -7.05
CA SER A 237 1.73 -25.48 -6.99
C SER A 237 3.22 -25.67 -7.24
N ASP A 238 3.76 -26.78 -6.74
CA ASP A 238 5.14 -27.22 -6.99
C ASP A 238 5.45 -27.34 -8.49
N GLU A 239 4.48 -27.81 -9.29
CA GLU A 239 4.67 -28.01 -10.73
C GLU A 239 5.01 -26.71 -11.46
N ARG A 240 4.53 -25.55 -10.99
CA ARG A 240 4.88 -24.26 -11.60
C ARG A 240 6.37 -23.95 -11.53
N TYR A 241 7.05 -24.33 -10.44
CA TYR A 241 8.49 -24.19 -10.35
C TYR A 241 9.18 -25.23 -11.24
N LEU A 242 8.71 -26.48 -11.21
CA LEU A 242 9.29 -27.59 -11.96
C LEU A 242 9.21 -27.40 -13.48
N GLU A 243 8.13 -26.79 -13.99
CA GLU A 243 7.97 -26.42 -15.40
C GLU A 243 9.16 -25.59 -15.90
N VAL A 244 9.61 -24.60 -15.11
CA VAL A 244 10.77 -23.75 -15.44
C VAL A 244 12.08 -24.51 -15.24
N ILE A 245 12.25 -25.15 -14.07
CA ILE A 245 13.50 -25.84 -13.70
C ILE A 245 13.86 -26.92 -14.70
N ARG A 246 12.90 -27.74 -15.14
CA ARG A 246 13.14 -28.82 -16.12
C ARG A 246 13.70 -28.29 -17.44
N VAL A 247 13.30 -27.09 -17.87
CA VAL A 247 13.84 -26.47 -19.09
C VAL A 247 15.31 -26.12 -18.90
N PHE A 248 15.66 -25.45 -17.80
CA PHE A 248 17.05 -25.09 -17.51
C PHE A 248 17.94 -26.33 -17.33
N ASP A 249 17.49 -27.34 -16.58
CA ASP A 249 18.24 -28.58 -16.38
C ASP A 249 18.44 -29.35 -17.72
N THR A 250 17.44 -29.34 -18.61
CA THR A 250 17.57 -29.94 -19.94
C THR A 250 18.66 -29.27 -20.77
N PHE A 251 18.74 -27.94 -20.74
CA PHE A 251 19.77 -27.20 -21.48
C PHE A 251 21.14 -27.27 -20.82
N HIS A 252 21.21 -27.32 -19.49
CA HIS A 252 22.44 -27.55 -18.75
C HIS A 252 23.12 -28.86 -19.17
N ASN A 253 22.34 -29.96 -19.23
CA ASN A 253 22.84 -31.30 -19.58
C ASN A 253 23.46 -31.41 -20.98
N LYS A 254 23.17 -30.47 -21.89
CA LYS A 254 23.76 -30.37 -23.23
C LYS A 254 24.68 -29.15 -23.39
N SER A 255 25.11 -28.55 -22.28
CA SER A 255 25.95 -27.33 -22.25
C SER A 255 25.36 -26.15 -23.04
N GLY A 256 24.02 -26.08 -23.11
CA GLY A 256 23.24 -25.14 -23.93
C GLY A 256 22.80 -23.85 -23.22
N LEU A 257 23.17 -23.66 -21.95
CA LEU A 257 22.94 -22.40 -21.22
C LEU A 257 24.10 -21.42 -21.44
N THR A 258 23.79 -20.11 -21.40
CA THR A 258 24.80 -19.05 -21.28
C THR A 258 25.30 -18.97 -19.82
N ASP A 259 26.29 -18.11 -19.54
CA ASP A 259 26.75 -17.88 -18.16
C ASP A 259 25.61 -17.34 -17.27
N LEU A 260 24.79 -16.43 -17.80
CA LEU A 260 23.58 -15.96 -17.12
C LEU A 260 22.56 -17.09 -16.94
N GLY A 261 22.39 -17.95 -17.96
CA GLY A 261 21.50 -19.11 -17.87
C GLY A 261 21.89 -20.09 -16.77
N GLU A 262 23.20 -20.36 -16.59
CA GLU A 262 23.70 -21.18 -15.49
C GLU A 262 23.48 -20.53 -14.13
N ASP A 263 23.72 -19.22 -14.02
CA ASP A 263 23.42 -18.47 -12.79
C ASP A 263 21.94 -18.56 -12.42
N VAL A 264 21.04 -18.34 -13.39
CA VAL A 264 19.59 -18.47 -13.18
C VAL A 264 19.22 -19.89 -12.76
N ARG A 265 19.79 -20.92 -13.38
CA ARG A 265 19.56 -22.32 -12.98
C ARG A 265 19.94 -22.55 -11.53
N LEU A 266 21.09 -22.04 -11.08
CA LEU A 266 21.52 -22.18 -9.68
C LEU A 266 20.59 -21.42 -8.72
N ARG A 267 20.12 -20.23 -9.10
CA ARG A 267 19.10 -19.50 -8.33
C ARG A 267 17.79 -20.30 -8.23
N LEU A 268 17.33 -20.89 -9.34
CA LEU A 268 16.12 -21.72 -9.38
C LEU A 268 16.21 -22.95 -8.48
N GLN A 269 17.38 -23.58 -8.35
CA GLN A 269 17.56 -24.69 -7.41
C GLN A 269 17.38 -24.25 -5.94
N LYS A 270 17.90 -23.07 -5.56
CA LYS A 270 17.67 -22.50 -4.22
C LYS A 270 16.20 -22.17 -3.97
N VAL A 271 15.51 -21.63 -4.99
CA VAL A 271 14.06 -21.40 -4.93
C VAL A 271 13.33 -22.73 -4.71
N TRP A 272 13.71 -23.79 -5.43
CA TRP A 272 13.09 -25.09 -5.30
C TRP A 272 13.30 -25.73 -3.92
N GLU A 273 14.51 -25.64 -3.36
CA GLU A 273 14.77 -26.09 -1.99
C GLU A 273 13.87 -25.38 -0.97
N ASN A 274 13.59 -24.10 -1.18
CA ASN A 274 12.67 -23.33 -0.34
C ASN A 274 11.19 -23.72 -0.54
N ALA A 275 10.79 -24.00 -1.78
CA ALA A 275 9.39 -24.15 -2.18
C ALA A 275 8.88 -25.61 -2.20
N ARG A 276 9.75 -26.62 -2.32
CA ARG A 276 9.35 -28.03 -2.49
C ARG A 276 8.40 -28.50 -1.38
N GLY A 277 7.23 -28.99 -1.78
CA GLY A 277 6.17 -29.46 -0.88
C GLY A 277 5.36 -28.34 -0.23
N ARG A 278 5.54 -27.08 -0.67
CA ARG A 278 4.87 -25.90 -0.11
C ARG A 278 4.03 -25.13 -1.12
N GLY A 279 3.90 -25.62 -2.35
CA GLY A 279 3.06 -24.98 -3.37
C GLY A 279 1.66 -24.61 -2.84
N GLY A 280 1.36 -23.32 -2.86
CA GLY A 280 0.09 -22.74 -2.43
C GLY A 280 -0.07 -22.52 -0.93
N ASN A 281 0.91 -22.89 -0.10
CA ASN A 281 0.88 -22.69 1.35
C ASN A 281 1.13 -21.22 1.72
N LEU A 282 0.56 -20.78 2.85
CA LEU A 282 0.86 -19.47 3.45
C LEU A 282 2.33 -19.43 3.90
N THR A 283 3.04 -18.33 3.61
CA THR A 283 4.44 -18.14 4.04
C THR A 283 4.52 -17.56 5.45
N PRO A 284 5.70 -17.61 6.12
CA PRO A 284 5.89 -16.90 7.38
C PRO A 284 5.63 -15.39 7.28
N LEU A 285 5.94 -14.78 6.12
CA LEU A 285 5.57 -13.40 5.84
C LEU A 285 4.05 -13.22 5.83
N GLY A 286 3.32 -14.12 5.17
CA GLY A 286 1.85 -14.10 5.13
C GLY A 286 1.21 -14.22 6.51
N GLU A 287 1.78 -15.05 7.39
CA GLU A 287 1.37 -15.12 8.80
C GLU A 287 1.57 -13.78 9.52
N ARG A 288 2.77 -13.18 9.39
CA ARG A 288 3.08 -11.89 10.00
C ARG A 288 2.22 -10.75 9.47
N GLN A 289 1.86 -10.76 8.19
CA GLN A 289 0.92 -9.79 7.62
C GLN A 289 -0.43 -9.84 8.35
N HIS A 290 -1.02 -11.03 8.50
CA HIS A 290 -2.30 -11.18 9.20
C HIS A 290 -2.23 -10.83 10.69
N LYS A 291 -1.14 -11.20 11.36
CA LYS A 291 -0.87 -10.74 12.73
C LYS A 291 -0.77 -9.21 12.80
N ALA A 292 -0.02 -8.59 11.91
CA ALA A 292 0.15 -7.14 11.90
C ALA A 292 -1.17 -6.39 11.63
N ILE A 293 -2.00 -6.86 10.69
CA ILE A 293 -3.32 -6.29 10.40
C ILE A 293 -4.23 -6.41 11.64
N ALA A 294 -4.29 -7.60 12.25
CA ALA A 294 -5.08 -7.82 13.47
C ALA A 294 -4.64 -6.93 14.63
N LYS A 295 -3.32 -6.75 14.81
CA LYS A 295 -2.75 -5.89 15.85
C LYS A 295 -3.15 -4.43 15.65
N ARG A 296 -3.03 -3.90 14.43
CA ARG A 296 -3.42 -2.51 14.14
C ARG A 296 -4.91 -2.30 14.33
N LEU A 297 -5.75 -3.23 13.85
CA LEU A 297 -7.20 -3.18 14.07
C LEU A 297 -7.55 -3.16 15.57
N TYR A 298 -6.91 -4.01 16.38
CA TYR A 298 -7.09 -4.03 17.83
C TYR A 298 -6.65 -2.72 18.50
N GLN A 299 -5.46 -2.23 18.18
CA GLN A 299 -4.90 -1.01 18.76
C GLN A 299 -5.72 0.23 18.42
N GLN A 300 -6.29 0.27 17.22
CA GLN A 300 -7.10 1.39 16.76
C GLN A 300 -8.52 1.36 17.35
N TYR A 301 -9.10 0.17 17.55
CA TYR A 301 -10.46 0.02 18.07
C TYR A 301 -10.54 -0.90 19.29
N PRO A 302 -9.79 -0.62 20.37
CA PRO A 302 -9.68 -1.53 21.52
C PRO A 302 -11.04 -1.77 22.22
N HIS A 303 -11.94 -0.78 22.16
CA HIS A 303 -13.29 -0.91 22.73
C HIS A 303 -14.15 -2.00 22.09
N ILE A 304 -13.92 -2.32 20.81
CA ILE A 304 -14.59 -3.44 20.12
C ILE A 304 -14.10 -4.78 20.69
N PHE A 305 -12.82 -4.87 21.04
CA PHE A 305 -12.12 -6.08 21.49
C PHE A 305 -11.93 -6.12 23.01
N ARG A 306 -12.90 -5.59 23.75
CA ARG A 306 -12.96 -5.63 25.22
C ARG A 306 -13.10 -7.06 25.75
N ASP A 307 -12.98 -7.21 27.06
CA ASP A 307 -13.00 -8.51 27.71
C ASP A 307 -14.26 -9.33 27.40
N SER A 308 -14.05 -10.61 27.12
CA SER A 308 -15.10 -11.57 26.75
C SER A 308 -15.93 -11.19 25.52
N ALA A 309 -15.47 -10.26 24.69
CA ALA A 309 -16.16 -9.89 23.46
C ALA A 309 -16.23 -11.08 22.49
N ASN A 310 -17.39 -11.24 21.84
CA ASN A 310 -17.68 -12.40 20.99
C ASN A 310 -17.38 -12.08 19.52
N ILE A 311 -16.61 -12.95 18.88
CA ILE A 311 -16.09 -12.77 17.53
C ILE A 311 -16.44 -13.99 16.69
N SER A 312 -17.00 -13.76 15.50
CA SER A 312 -17.21 -14.77 14.48
C SER A 312 -16.08 -14.69 13.44
N ALA A 313 -15.34 -15.77 13.24
CA ALA A 313 -14.30 -15.87 12.23
C ALA A 313 -14.57 -17.04 11.29
N ARG A 314 -14.58 -16.77 9.97
CA ARG A 314 -14.88 -17.76 8.94
C ARG A 314 -13.89 -17.68 7.80
N SER A 315 -13.52 -18.83 7.24
CA SER A 315 -12.60 -18.88 6.11
C SER A 315 -13.12 -19.76 4.98
N SER A 316 -12.58 -19.56 3.77
CA SER A 316 -12.70 -20.55 2.72
C SER A 316 -12.05 -21.86 3.13
N VAL A 317 -12.42 -22.97 2.49
CA VAL A 317 -11.84 -24.29 2.79
C VAL A 317 -10.38 -24.45 2.31
N SER A 318 -9.80 -23.40 1.70
CA SER A 318 -8.40 -23.42 1.29
C SER A 318 -7.48 -23.26 2.50
N VAL A 319 -6.50 -24.16 2.64
CA VAL A 319 -5.57 -24.19 3.79
C VAL A 319 -4.91 -22.83 4.05
N ARG A 320 -4.46 -22.12 3.00
CA ARG A 320 -3.87 -20.77 3.15
C ARG A 320 -4.82 -19.74 3.76
N CYS A 321 -6.12 -19.83 3.49
CA CYS A 321 -7.14 -18.96 4.07
C CYS A 321 -7.42 -19.34 5.53
N ILE A 322 -7.45 -20.64 5.83
CA ILE A 322 -7.57 -21.16 7.20
C ILE A 322 -6.39 -20.70 8.05
N MET A 323 -5.16 -20.82 7.55
CA MET A 323 -3.95 -20.37 8.23
C MET A 323 -3.93 -18.85 8.42
N SER A 324 -4.40 -18.08 7.43
CA SER A 324 -4.54 -16.62 7.55
C SER A 324 -5.53 -16.23 8.66
N MET A 325 -6.71 -16.88 8.70
CA MET A 325 -7.68 -16.71 9.78
C MET A 325 -7.09 -17.10 11.14
N SER A 326 -6.31 -18.19 11.20
CA SER A 326 -5.64 -18.63 12.41
C SER A 326 -4.68 -17.57 12.92
N ALA A 327 -3.78 -17.08 12.08
CA ALA A 327 -2.80 -16.04 12.42
C ALA A 327 -3.46 -14.75 12.93
N PHE A 328 -4.50 -14.29 12.22
CA PHE A 328 -5.25 -13.09 12.62
C PHE A 328 -5.88 -13.25 13.99
N THR A 329 -6.60 -14.36 14.20
CA THR A 329 -7.32 -14.60 15.46
C THR A 329 -6.39 -14.99 16.62
N GLU A 330 -5.23 -15.58 16.33
CA GLU A 330 -4.15 -15.80 17.29
C GLU A 330 -3.64 -14.46 17.82
N GLN A 331 -3.32 -13.50 16.94
CA GLN A 331 -2.87 -12.18 17.39
C GLN A 331 -3.91 -11.48 18.27
N LEU A 332 -5.20 -11.56 17.94
CA LEU A 332 -6.26 -11.01 18.79
C LEU A 332 -6.25 -11.66 20.17
N LYS A 333 -6.03 -12.97 20.26
CA LYS A 333 -5.93 -13.73 21.51
C LYS A 333 -4.67 -13.42 22.30
N GLU A 334 -3.55 -13.16 21.64
CA GLU A 334 -2.32 -12.69 22.29
C GLU A 334 -2.51 -11.31 22.93
N LEU A 335 -3.28 -10.43 22.29
CA LEU A 335 -3.58 -9.09 22.80
C LEU A 335 -4.66 -9.09 23.89
N ASN A 336 -5.68 -9.94 23.75
CA ASN A 336 -6.69 -10.17 24.77
C ASN A 336 -7.11 -11.66 24.81
N PRO A 337 -6.57 -12.45 25.77
CA PRO A 337 -6.89 -13.87 25.90
C PRO A 337 -8.37 -14.16 26.22
N SER A 338 -9.10 -13.21 26.79
CA SER A 338 -10.49 -13.39 27.23
C SER A 338 -11.51 -13.40 26.08
N LEU A 339 -11.13 -12.96 24.88
CA LEU A 339 -12.02 -12.91 23.70
C LEU A 339 -12.67 -14.27 23.42
N GLN A 340 -13.92 -14.28 22.99
CA GLN A 340 -14.63 -15.52 22.63
C GLN A 340 -14.69 -15.62 21.10
N ILE A 341 -13.79 -16.39 20.49
CA ILE A 341 -13.67 -16.48 19.03
C ILE A 341 -14.19 -17.83 18.53
N THR A 342 -15.29 -17.81 17.78
CA THR A 342 -15.79 -18.98 17.05
C THR A 342 -15.13 -19.01 15.67
N ARG A 343 -14.48 -20.12 15.32
CA ARG A 343 -13.78 -20.30 14.04
C ARG A 343 -14.43 -21.40 13.22
N GLU A 344 -14.75 -21.12 11.96
CA GLU A 344 -15.34 -22.12 11.04
C GLU A 344 -14.71 -22.07 9.65
N ALA A 345 -14.40 -23.26 9.10
CA ALA A 345 -13.92 -23.44 7.73
C ALA A 345 -14.62 -24.67 7.15
N ASN A 346 -15.74 -24.46 6.47
CA ASN A 346 -16.59 -25.55 5.97
C ASN A 346 -17.37 -25.13 4.73
N GLN A 347 -17.97 -26.10 4.05
CA GLN A 347 -18.69 -25.87 2.80
C GLN A 347 -19.95 -25.01 2.95
N ARG A 348 -20.53 -24.93 4.16
CA ARG A 348 -21.74 -24.14 4.42
C ARG A 348 -21.58 -22.66 4.08
N HIS A 349 -20.36 -22.13 4.14
CA HIS A 349 -20.11 -20.70 3.95
C HIS A 349 -19.52 -20.36 2.58
N MET A 350 -19.31 -21.34 1.69
CA MET A 350 -18.65 -21.09 0.40
C MET A 350 -19.55 -20.35 -0.59
N ASP A 351 -20.87 -20.44 -0.39
CA ASP A 351 -21.92 -19.72 -1.10
C ASP A 351 -21.82 -18.18 -0.98
N TYR A 352 -21.06 -17.65 -0.01
CA TYR A 352 -20.72 -16.23 0.06
C TYR A 352 -19.23 -15.93 0.26
N ILE A 353 -18.44 -16.76 0.93
CA ILE A 353 -17.01 -16.45 1.17
C ILE A 353 -16.18 -16.55 -0.10
N ALA A 354 -16.47 -17.56 -0.93
CA ALA A 354 -15.67 -17.92 -2.10
C ALA A 354 -16.55 -18.28 -3.31
N TYR A 355 -17.69 -17.62 -3.45
CA TYR A 355 -18.66 -17.91 -4.52
C TYR A 355 -18.22 -17.35 -5.87
N THR A 356 -18.44 -18.13 -6.93
CA THR A 356 -18.32 -17.72 -8.33
C THR A 356 -19.61 -18.12 -9.03
N SER A 357 -20.34 -17.15 -9.60
CA SER A 357 -21.56 -17.42 -10.34
C SER A 357 -21.27 -18.13 -11.67
N PRO A 358 -22.24 -18.84 -12.27
CA PRO A 358 -22.08 -19.44 -13.60
C PRO A 358 -21.67 -18.43 -14.68
N GLU A 359 -22.15 -17.19 -14.59
CA GLU A 359 -21.80 -16.11 -15.52
C GLU A 359 -20.33 -15.70 -15.36
N ALA A 360 -19.86 -15.53 -14.12
CA ALA A 360 -18.46 -15.24 -13.83
C ALA A 360 -17.52 -16.41 -14.19
N GLU A 361 -17.98 -17.66 -14.03
CA GLU A 361 -17.24 -18.85 -14.47
C GLU A 361 -17.12 -18.90 -16.01
N LYS A 362 -18.23 -18.66 -16.72
CA LYS A 362 -18.25 -18.58 -18.19
C LYS A 362 -17.33 -17.47 -18.70
N LEU A 363 -17.28 -16.33 -18.02
CA LEU A 363 -16.38 -15.22 -18.33
C LEU A 363 -14.90 -15.61 -18.21
N GLY A 364 -14.54 -16.44 -17.22
CA GLY A 364 -13.17 -16.92 -17.02
C GLY A 364 -12.73 -18.03 -17.98
N SER A 365 -13.67 -18.66 -18.69
CA SER A 365 -13.43 -19.82 -19.56
C SER A 365 -12.47 -19.54 -20.72
N ALA A 366 -11.86 -20.60 -21.26
CA ALA A 366 -10.98 -20.52 -22.43
C ALA A 366 -11.72 -20.13 -23.72
N SER A 367 -13.04 -20.38 -23.77
CA SER A 367 -13.91 -20.05 -24.91
C SER A 367 -14.59 -18.69 -24.78
N ALA A 368 -14.26 -17.88 -23.78
CA ALA A 368 -14.89 -16.59 -23.59
C ALA A 368 -14.57 -15.62 -24.76
N PRO A 369 -15.54 -14.86 -25.31
CA PRO A 369 -15.35 -14.07 -26.52
C PRO A 369 -14.20 -13.05 -26.47
N TRP A 370 -13.91 -12.49 -25.28
CA TRP A 370 -12.83 -11.52 -25.09
C TRP A 370 -11.43 -12.13 -25.25
N ARG A 371 -11.29 -13.47 -25.20
CA ARG A 371 -10.00 -14.17 -25.28
C ARG A 371 -9.27 -13.91 -26.60
N THR A 372 -9.99 -13.76 -27.72
CA THR A 372 -9.37 -13.46 -29.01
C THR A 372 -8.61 -12.12 -28.97
N ALA A 373 -9.27 -11.05 -28.51
CA ALA A 373 -8.64 -9.74 -28.37
C ALA A 373 -7.50 -9.75 -27.34
N PHE A 374 -7.67 -10.51 -26.25
CA PHE A 374 -6.63 -10.69 -25.25
C PHE A 374 -5.38 -11.41 -25.80
N HIS A 375 -5.53 -12.45 -26.61
CA HIS A 375 -4.38 -13.13 -27.21
C HIS A 375 -3.60 -12.22 -28.17
N THR A 376 -4.30 -11.43 -28.99
CA THR A 376 -3.65 -10.40 -29.82
C THR A 376 -2.95 -9.35 -28.96
N PHE A 377 -3.57 -8.92 -27.85
CA PHE A 377 -2.95 -8.00 -26.90
C PHE A 377 -1.68 -8.60 -26.30
N GLU A 378 -1.73 -9.86 -25.82
CA GLU A 378 -0.57 -10.58 -25.30
C GLU A 378 0.55 -10.65 -26.34
N GLU A 379 0.25 -11.07 -27.58
CA GLU A 379 1.18 -11.12 -28.72
C GLU A 379 1.93 -9.81 -28.95
N ASN A 380 1.27 -8.67 -28.76
CA ASN A 380 1.85 -7.34 -28.95
C ASN A 380 2.63 -6.80 -27.74
N HIS A 381 2.56 -7.44 -26.57
CA HIS A 381 3.15 -6.92 -25.33
C HIS A 381 4.18 -7.85 -24.69
N ILE A 382 4.16 -9.15 -24.99
CA ILE A 382 5.07 -10.14 -24.40
C ILE A 382 6.00 -10.69 -25.49
N HIS A 383 7.23 -10.18 -25.50
CA HIS A 383 8.29 -10.50 -26.47
C HIS A 383 9.45 -11.22 -25.77
N PRO A 384 9.48 -12.57 -25.78
CA PRO A 384 10.47 -13.34 -25.03
C PRO A 384 11.86 -13.38 -25.69
N GLU A 385 12.00 -12.93 -26.93
CA GLU A 385 13.17 -13.17 -27.78
C GLU A 385 14.48 -12.73 -27.12
N ARG A 386 14.51 -11.52 -26.55
CA ARG A 386 15.71 -10.97 -25.89
C ARG A 386 16.06 -11.76 -24.63
N LEU A 387 15.09 -12.00 -23.74
CA LEU A 387 15.30 -12.76 -22.51
C LEU A 387 15.77 -14.19 -22.81
N ILE A 388 15.18 -14.87 -23.79
CA ILE A 388 15.61 -16.23 -24.14
C ILE A 388 17.02 -16.21 -24.76
N ALA A 389 17.34 -15.21 -25.58
CA ALA A 389 18.67 -15.04 -26.15
C ALA A 389 19.76 -14.76 -25.10
N SER A 390 19.41 -14.14 -23.97
CA SER A 390 20.38 -13.91 -22.88
C SER A 390 20.64 -15.16 -22.03
N LEU A 391 19.71 -16.13 -22.01
CA LEU A 391 19.76 -17.32 -21.15
C LEU A 391 20.25 -18.60 -21.85
N PHE A 392 20.03 -18.73 -23.16
CA PHE A 392 20.28 -19.95 -23.92
C PHE A 392 21.22 -19.70 -25.10
N LYS A 393 22.23 -20.57 -25.30
CA LYS A 393 23.19 -20.46 -26.42
C LYS A 393 22.53 -20.61 -27.79
N ASN A 394 21.51 -21.47 -27.88
CA ASN A 394 20.70 -21.70 -29.08
C ASN A 394 19.21 -21.42 -28.80
N PRO A 395 18.78 -20.13 -28.81
CA PRO A 395 17.43 -19.73 -28.40
C PRO A 395 16.29 -20.42 -29.17
N LYS A 396 16.52 -20.75 -30.45
CA LYS A 396 15.55 -21.41 -31.33
C LYS A 396 15.19 -22.83 -30.89
N GLU A 397 15.98 -23.45 -30.01
CA GLU A 397 15.68 -24.79 -29.46
C GLU A 397 14.69 -24.74 -28.29
N VAL A 398 14.40 -23.55 -27.74
CA VAL A 398 13.40 -23.37 -26.67
C VAL A 398 12.01 -23.43 -27.29
N ARG A 399 11.24 -24.49 -26.97
CA ARG A 399 9.94 -24.77 -27.61
C ARG A 399 8.87 -23.72 -27.31
N ASN A 400 8.73 -23.33 -26.04
CA ASN A 400 7.67 -22.41 -25.57
C ASN A 400 8.30 -21.19 -24.88
N PRO A 401 8.95 -20.27 -25.62
CA PRO A 401 9.72 -19.18 -25.03
C PRO A 401 8.86 -18.21 -24.21
N ARG A 402 7.61 -17.95 -24.64
CA ARG A 402 6.65 -17.14 -23.88
C ARG A 402 6.27 -17.77 -22.56
N GLU A 403 5.95 -19.08 -22.55
CA GLU A 403 5.58 -19.78 -21.30
C GLU A 403 6.75 -19.78 -20.31
N LEU A 404 7.98 -19.96 -20.80
CA LEU A 404 9.18 -19.90 -19.97
C LEU A 404 9.40 -18.50 -19.38
N MET A 405 9.24 -17.43 -20.18
CA MET A 405 9.29 -16.05 -19.70
C MET A 405 8.23 -15.79 -18.62
N MET A 406 6.99 -16.26 -18.83
CA MET A 406 5.92 -16.14 -17.83
C MET A 406 6.24 -16.93 -16.55
N GLY A 407 6.83 -18.12 -16.66
CA GLY A 407 7.26 -18.91 -15.52
C GLY A 407 8.34 -18.19 -14.69
N LEU A 408 9.36 -17.64 -15.35
CA LEU A 408 10.38 -16.80 -14.71
C LEU A 408 9.77 -15.55 -14.06
N TYR A 409 8.80 -14.91 -14.72
CA TYR A 409 8.08 -13.74 -14.18
C TYR A 409 7.32 -14.09 -12.91
N TRP A 410 6.61 -15.22 -12.87
CA TRP A 410 5.90 -15.62 -11.66
C TRP A 410 6.86 -15.99 -10.51
N ILE A 411 7.98 -16.64 -10.82
CA ILE A 411 9.03 -16.90 -9.82
C ILE A 411 9.60 -15.57 -9.31
N ALA A 412 9.91 -14.61 -10.19
CA ALA A 412 10.36 -13.27 -9.80
C ALA A 412 9.35 -12.57 -8.89
N SER A 413 8.07 -12.65 -9.25
CA SER A 413 6.97 -12.05 -8.51
C SER A 413 6.80 -12.66 -7.12
N ASP A 414 6.96 -13.98 -6.99
CA ASP A 414 6.84 -14.73 -5.73
C ASP A 414 8.00 -14.45 -4.75
N MET A 415 9.15 -13.95 -5.22
CA MET A 415 10.31 -13.70 -4.35
C MET A 415 10.06 -12.67 -3.25
N GLN A 416 9.11 -11.75 -3.43
CA GLN A 416 8.70 -10.82 -2.36
C GLN A 416 7.85 -11.48 -1.27
N ASP A 417 7.22 -12.62 -1.58
CA ASP A 417 6.31 -13.34 -0.69
C ASP A 417 7.01 -14.42 0.14
N VAL A 418 8.24 -14.78 -0.25
CA VAL A 418 9.07 -15.80 0.39
C VAL A 418 10.33 -15.17 0.97
N GLU A 419 10.74 -15.59 2.17
CA GLU A 419 11.91 -15.02 2.86
C GLU A 419 13.23 -15.60 2.33
N LEU A 420 13.49 -15.38 1.05
CA LEU A 420 14.68 -15.83 0.36
C LEU A 420 15.36 -14.60 -0.29
N PRO A 421 16.61 -14.26 0.05
CA PRO A 421 17.28 -13.06 -0.45
C PRO A 421 17.78 -13.26 -1.89
N LEU A 422 16.86 -13.53 -2.81
CA LEU A 422 17.07 -13.68 -4.25
C LEU A 422 16.11 -12.78 -5.00
N SER A 423 16.53 -12.34 -6.17
CA SER A 423 15.66 -11.67 -7.15
C SER A 423 15.86 -12.32 -8.51
N PHE A 424 14.82 -12.21 -9.32
CA PHE A 424 14.83 -12.54 -10.75
C PHE A 424 14.34 -11.36 -11.60
N TYR A 425 14.01 -10.22 -10.98
CA TYR A 425 13.61 -9.02 -11.72
C TYR A 425 14.77 -8.45 -12.55
N ASP A 426 16.02 -8.74 -12.19
CA ASP A 426 17.23 -8.42 -12.96
C ASP A 426 17.27 -9.05 -14.35
N LEU A 427 16.47 -10.10 -14.58
CA LEU A 427 16.38 -10.76 -15.87
C LEU A 427 15.61 -9.94 -16.90
N PHE A 428 14.68 -9.10 -16.46
CA PHE A 428 13.72 -8.41 -17.31
C PHE A 428 14.15 -6.96 -17.56
N GLU A 429 13.97 -6.49 -18.79
CA GLU A 429 13.92 -5.06 -19.03
C GLU A 429 12.61 -4.48 -18.46
N LYS A 430 12.65 -3.21 -18.07
CA LYS A 430 11.50 -2.50 -17.47
C LYS A 430 10.24 -2.58 -18.32
N GLU A 431 10.39 -2.41 -19.64
CA GLU A 431 9.27 -2.48 -20.58
C GLU A 431 8.77 -3.91 -20.81
N GLU A 432 9.66 -4.92 -20.78
CA GLU A 432 9.24 -6.33 -20.82
C GLU A 432 8.39 -6.69 -19.60
N LEU A 433 8.84 -6.26 -18.42
CA LEU A 433 8.13 -6.51 -17.16
C LEU A 433 6.78 -5.79 -17.12
N PHE A 434 6.74 -4.54 -17.61
CA PHE A 434 5.51 -3.78 -17.75
C PHE A 434 4.53 -4.44 -18.73
N GLY A 435 5.00 -4.90 -19.90
CA GLY A 435 4.16 -5.59 -20.89
C GLY A 435 3.56 -6.89 -20.36
N ILE A 436 4.35 -7.68 -19.61
CA ILE A 436 3.85 -8.86 -18.89
C ILE A 436 2.78 -8.48 -17.88
N TRP A 437 3.09 -7.55 -16.97
CA TRP A 437 2.16 -7.13 -15.93
C TRP A 437 0.86 -6.57 -16.52
N GLN A 438 0.95 -5.76 -17.57
CA GLN A 438 -0.21 -5.16 -18.23
C GLN A 438 -1.14 -6.23 -18.81
N SER A 439 -0.60 -7.30 -19.39
CA SER A 439 -1.39 -8.46 -19.82
C SER A 439 -2.07 -9.17 -18.63
N VAL A 440 -1.35 -9.40 -17.53
CA VAL A 440 -1.94 -10.03 -16.34
C VAL A 440 -3.07 -9.16 -15.78
N ASN A 441 -2.83 -7.85 -15.66
CA ASN A 441 -3.79 -6.87 -15.18
C ASN A 441 -5.03 -6.79 -16.09
N TYR A 442 -4.85 -6.83 -17.42
CA TYR A 442 -5.94 -6.91 -18.39
C TYR A 442 -6.87 -8.08 -18.05
N ARG A 443 -6.30 -9.29 -17.91
CA ARG A 443 -7.10 -10.48 -17.63
C ARG A 443 -7.81 -10.38 -16.29
N MET A 444 -7.13 -9.86 -15.26
CA MET A 444 -7.71 -9.67 -13.92
C MET A 444 -8.88 -8.68 -13.95
N TYR A 445 -8.72 -7.57 -14.69
CA TYR A 445 -9.71 -6.54 -14.86
C TYR A 445 -10.99 -7.09 -15.50
N ILE A 446 -10.87 -7.80 -16.64
CA ILE A 446 -12.04 -8.39 -17.30
C ILE A 446 -12.71 -9.44 -16.42
N CYS A 447 -11.95 -10.39 -15.87
CA CYS A 447 -12.53 -11.56 -15.23
C CYS A 447 -13.12 -11.27 -13.84
N ASN A 448 -12.74 -10.18 -13.18
CA ASN A 448 -13.07 -9.96 -11.77
C ASN A 448 -13.53 -8.54 -11.42
N ALA A 449 -13.10 -7.51 -12.16
CA ALA A 449 -13.41 -6.12 -11.86
C ALA A 449 -14.60 -5.60 -12.70
N ASN A 450 -14.76 -4.28 -12.80
CA ASN A 450 -15.91 -3.64 -13.46
C ASN A 450 -15.68 -3.34 -14.96
N ALA A 451 -14.98 -4.22 -15.69
CA ALA A 451 -14.74 -4.00 -17.12
C ALA A 451 -16.06 -4.01 -17.92
N PRO A 452 -16.34 -2.99 -18.77
CA PRO A 452 -17.60 -2.93 -19.53
C PRO A 452 -17.91 -4.21 -20.34
N VAL A 453 -16.87 -4.86 -20.87
CA VAL A 453 -17.00 -6.10 -21.65
C VAL A 453 -17.59 -7.28 -20.88
N ASN A 454 -17.49 -7.29 -19.55
CA ASN A 454 -18.06 -8.36 -18.72
C ASN A 454 -19.53 -8.12 -18.33
N GLN A 455 -20.10 -6.96 -18.68
CA GLN A 455 -21.52 -6.60 -18.47
C GLN A 455 -22.00 -6.80 -17.01
N GLY A 456 -21.11 -6.62 -16.04
CA GLY A 456 -21.41 -6.77 -14.61
C GLY A 456 -21.33 -8.20 -14.07
N ALA A 457 -21.11 -9.22 -14.92
CA ALA A 457 -21.10 -10.63 -14.50
C ALA A 457 -20.13 -10.92 -13.34
N ALA A 458 -18.96 -10.28 -13.34
CA ALA A 458 -17.97 -10.47 -12.30
C ALA A 458 -18.37 -9.80 -10.95
N PRO A 459 -18.65 -8.49 -10.87
CA PRO A 459 -19.14 -7.85 -9.63
C PRO A 459 -20.40 -8.50 -9.06
N GLU A 460 -21.37 -8.85 -9.91
CA GLU A 460 -22.64 -9.47 -9.50
C GLU A 460 -22.45 -10.79 -8.75
N SER A 461 -21.37 -11.52 -9.03
CA SER A 461 -21.00 -12.73 -8.31
C SER A 461 -20.66 -12.49 -6.82
N ALA A 462 -20.49 -11.24 -6.36
CA ALA A 462 -20.24 -10.91 -4.96
C ALA A 462 -21.52 -10.52 -4.18
N LYS A 463 -22.72 -10.58 -4.78
CA LYS A 463 -23.98 -10.22 -4.11
C LYS A 463 -24.24 -11.00 -2.83
N SER A 464 -24.00 -12.30 -2.83
CA SER A 464 -24.18 -13.13 -1.63
C SER A 464 -23.23 -12.71 -0.49
N LEU A 465 -22.02 -12.29 -0.82
CA LEU A 465 -21.05 -11.76 0.14
C LEU A 465 -21.49 -10.41 0.71
N LEU A 466 -21.92 -9.48 -0.14
CA LEU A 466 -22.42 -8.18 0.29
C LEU A 466 -23.67 -8.32 1.17
N LYS A 467 -24.62 -9.17 0.76
CA LYS A 467 -25.78 -9.52 1.56
C LYS A 467 -25.39 -10.05 2.93
N ASN A 468 -24.43 -10.98 3.00
CA ASN A 468 -23.95 -11.51 4.27
C ASN A 468 -23.30 -10.42 5.16
N ILE A 469 -22.59 -9.46 4.57
CA ILE A 469 -22.02 -8.31 5.29
C ILE A 469 -23.13 -7.45 5.93
N ILE A 470 -24.15 -7.10 5.14
CA ILE A 470 -25.30 -6.29 5.59
C ILE A 470 -26.07 -7.01 6.70
N GLU A 471 -26.44 -8.27 6.49
CA GLU A 471 -27.19 -9.06 7.47
C GLU A 471 -26.41 -9.27 8.77
N SER A 472 -25.09 -9.47 8.70
CA SER A 472 -24.25 -9.61 9.89
C SER A 472 -24.13 -8.30 10.67
N ALA A 473 -24.03 -7.16 9.96
CA ALA A 473 -24.01 -5.84 10.59
C ALA A 473 -25.34 -5.52 11.28
N ASP A 474 -26.48 -5.75 10.62
CA ASP A 474 -27.80 -5.55 11.22
C ASP A 474 -28.04 -6.45 12.43
N ARG A 475 -27.56 -7.70 12.35
CA ARG A 475 -27.56 -8.60 13.50
C ARG A 475 -26.77 -8.02 14.67
N ALA A 476 -25.53 -7.58 14.43
CA ALA A 476 -24.68 -6.99 15.49
C ALA A 476 -25.27 -5.70 16.07
N ILE A 477 -25.92 -4.86 15.25
CA ILE A 477 -26.61 -3.64 15.70
C ILE A 477 -27.78 -3.96 16.63
N ARG A 478 -28.56 -5.01 16.30
CA ARG A 478 -29.74 -5.42 17.06
C ARG A 478 -29.40 -6.20 18.33
N GLU A 479 -28.47 -7.15 18.24
CA GLU A 479 -28.15 -8.09 19.31
C GLU A 479 -26.97 -7.63 20.19
N GLY A 480 -26.17 -6.67 19.72
CA GLY A 480 -24.93 -6.24 20.38
C GLY A 480 -23.78 -7.26 20.30
N THR A 481 -23.97 -8.33 19.55
CA THR A 481 -23.02 -9.44 19.37
C THR A 481 -23.23 -10.12 18.00
N PRO A 482 -22.18 -10.66 17.35
CA PRO A 482 -20.75 -10.53 17.72
C PRO A 482 -20.26 -9.08 17.57
N CYS A 483 -19.17 -8.72 18.25
CA CYS A 483 -18.50 -7.43 18.06
C CYS A 483 -17.62 -7.42 16.79
N ALA A 484 -17.34 -8.58 16.20
CA ALA A 484 -16.61 -8.69 14.95
C ALA A 484 -17.09 -9.88 14.12
N THR A 485 -17.28 -9.67 12.82
CA THR A 485 -17.45 -10.74 11.83
C THR A 485 -16.29 -10.70 10.84
N LEU A 486 -15.38 -11.66 10.95
CA LEU A 486 -14.15 -11.76 10.16
C LEU A 486 -14.30 -12.84 9.09
N ARG A 487 -14.13 -12.49 7.82
CA ARG A 487 -14.15 -13.43 6.68
C ARG A 487 -12.76 -13.50 6.04
N PHE A 488 -12.33 -14.70 5.66
CA PHE A 488 -11.03 -14.92 5.01
C PHE A 488 -11.20 -15.72 3.71
N GLY A 489 -10.69 -15.19 2.60
CA GLY A 489 -10.85 -15.82 1.29
C GLY A 489 -9.80 -15.40 0.28
N HIS A 490 -10.22 -15.15 -0.96
CA HIS A 490 -9.33 -15.01 -2.11
C HIS A 490 -9.36 -13.61 -2.73
N ASP A 491 -8.36 -13.32 -3.55
CA ASP A 491 -8.24 -12.06 -4.31
C ASP A 491 -9.47 -11.80 -5.16
N THR A 492 -9.88 -12.78 -5.98
CA THR A 492 -10.98 -12.62 -6.94
C THR A 492 -12.30 -12.27 -6.26
N ASN A 493 -12.61 -12.90 -5.13
CA ASN A 493 -13.82 -12.60 -4.37
C ASN A 493 -13.79 -11.19 -3.76
N LEU A 494 -12.64 -10.75 -3.25
CA LEU A 494 -12.47 -9.39 -2.75
C LEU A 494 -12.58 -8.36 -3.89
N ILE A 495 -11.93 -8.59 -5.04
CA ILE A 495 -12.00 -7.70 -6.20
C ILE A 495 -13.45 -7.49 -6.65
N ARG A 496 -14.22 -8.59 -6.77
CA ARG A 496 -15.63 -8.53 -7.17
C ARG A 496 -16.47 -7.78 -6.15
N LEU A 497 -16.24 -7.99 -4.85
CA LEU A 497 -16.92 -7.26 -3.78
C LEU A 497 -16.63 -5.75 -3.85
N LEU A 498 -15.37 -5.36 -3.98
CA LEU A 498 -14.95 -3.96 -4.07
C LEU A 498 -15.55 -3.28 -5.31
N ALA A 499 -15.58 -3.98 -6.45
CA ALA A 499 -16.20 -3.49 -7.68
C ALA A 499 -17.73 -3.37 -7.55
N LEU A 500 -18.41 -4.35 -6.95
CA LEU A 500 -19.86 -4.34 -6.70
C LEU A 500 -20.27 -3.19 -5.77
N MET A 501 -19.49 -3.00 -4.70
CA MET A 501 -19.69 -1.89 -3.77
C MET A 501 -19.27 -0.55 -4.35
N GLN A 502 -18.56 -0.53 -5.48
CA GLN A 502 -18.01 0.68 -6.08
C GLN A 502 -17.12 1.46 -5.11
N VAL A 503 -16.30 0.72 -4.36
CA VAL A 503 -15.28 1.33 -3.49
C VAL A 503 -14.36 2.21 -4.34
N GLU A 504 -14.00 3.38 -3.83
CA GLU A 504 -13.13 4.36 -4.50
C GLU A 504 -11.93 3.67 -5.19
N GLY A 505 -11.80 3.91 -6.51
CA GLY A 505 -10.74 3.34 -7.35
C GLY A 505 -10.92 1.87 -7.78
N CYS A 506 -11.98 1.18 -7.34
CA CYS A 506 -12.18 -0.26 -7.59
C CYS A 506 -13.21 -0.59 -8.68
N SER A 507 -14.02 0.38 -9.12
CA SER A 507 -15.09 0.19 -10.11
C SER A 507 -14.92 0.99 -11.41
N ASN A 508 -13.74 1.58 -11.62
CA ASN A 508 -13.44 2.37 -12.82
C ASN A 508 -13.63 1.54 -14.10
N GLN A 509 -14.16 2.20 -15.12
CA GLN A 509 -14.50 1.59 -16.41
C GLN A 509 -13.59 2.15 -17.52
N GLU A 510 -13.06 1.27 -18.36
CA GLU A 510 -12.33 1.61 -19.58
C GLU A 510 -12.63 0.58 -20.66
N THR A 511 -12.77 1.06 -21.90
CA THR A 511 -13.07 0.23 -23.07
C THR A 511 -11.85 -0.03 -23.94
N ASP A 512 -10.85 0.85 -23.90
CA ASP A 512 -9.59 0.69 -24.62
C ASP A 512 -8.61 -0.20 -23.83
N PRO A 513 -8.25 -1.39 -24.35
CA PRO A 513 -7.31 -2.30 -23.69
C PRO A 513 -5.96 -1.69 -23.32
N ASP A 514 -5.41 -0.81 -24.16
CA ASP A 514 -4.12 -0.18 -23.92
C ASP A 514 -4.19 0.77 -22.71
N ARG A 515 -5.40 1.15 -22.29
CA ARG A 515 -5.67 2.05 -21.17
C ARG A 515 -6.25 1.35 -19.95
N TYR A 516 -6.47 0.03 -19.97
CA TYR A 516 -7.00 -0.71 -18.82
C TYR A 516 -6.19 -0.48 -17.55
N TYR A 517 -4.86 -0.45 -17.69
CA TYR A 517 -3.97 -0.19 -16.56
C TYR A 517 -4.08 1.23 -15.98
N LEU A 518 -4.70 2.18 -16.68
CA LEU A 518 -4.99 3.52 -16.16
C LEU A 518 -6.27 3.51 -15.31
N ALA A 519 -7.25 2.71 -15.71
CA ALA A 519 -8.52 2.59 -15.00
C ALA A 519 -8.39 1.74 -13.75
N TRP A 520 -7.66 0.63 -13.82
CA TRP A 520 -7.63 -0.36 -12.76
C TRP A 520 -6.28 -1.08 -12.66
N GLN A 521 -5.76 -1.24 -11.44
CA GLN A 521 -4.47 -1.90 -11.18
C GLN A 521 -4.63 -2.96 -10.07
N ASP A 522 -4.37 -4.22 -10.42
CA ASP A 522 -4.50 -5.37 -9.52
C ASP A 522 -3.67 -5.24 -8.23
N PHE A 523 -2.43 -4.75 -8.31
CA PHE A 523 -1.54 -4.59 -7.15
C PHE A 523 -2.06 -3.56 -6.14
N ARG A 524 -2.88 -2.58 -6.57
CA ARG A 524 -3.54 -1.64 -5.64
C ARG A 524 -4.79 -2.25 -5.02
N VAL A 525 -5.53 -3.02 -5.81
CA VAL A 525 -6.86 -3.51 -5.41
C VAL A 525 -6.77 -4.75 -4.54
N SER A 526 -5.90 -5.69 -4.89
CA SER A 526 -5.81 -6.98 -4.19
C SER A 526 -4.36 -7.49 -4.07
N PRO A 527 -3.45 -6.74 -3.43
CA PRO A 527 -2.15 -7.27 -3.01
C PRO A 527 -2.30 -8.46 -2.03
N MET A 528 -1.22 -9.17 -1.73
CA MET A 528 -1.26 -10.25 -0.72
C MET A 528 -1.75 -9.67 0.61
N GLY A 529 -2.61 -10.37 1.34
CA GLY A 529 -3.19 -9.83 2.59
C GLY A 529 -4.19 -8.68 2.43
N ALA A 530 -4.58 -8.33 1.19
CA ALA A 530 -5.58 -7.29 0.93
C ALA A 530 -6.86 -7.49 1.74
N ASN A 531 -7.47 -6.40 2.19
CA ASN A 531 -8.64 -6.50 3.06
C ASN A 531 -9.61 -5.33 2.89
N LEU A 532 -10.87 -5.59 3.21
CA LEU A 532 -11.93 -4.61 3.36
C LEU A 532 -12.44 -4.66 4.81
N GLN A 533 -12.47 -3.51 5.47
CA GLN A 533 -12.96 -3.36 6.84
C GLN A 533 -14.08 -2.32 6.86
N LEU A 534 -15.21 -2.68 7.45
CA LEU A 534 -16.30 -1.77 7.77
C LEU A 534 -16.33 -1.59 9.28
N ILE A 535 -16.03 -0.38 9.75
CA ILE A 535 -16.00 -0.04 11.18
C ILE A 535 -17.29 0.69 11.52
N PHE A 536 -18.05 0.17 12.48
CA PHE A 536 -19.36 0.70 12.87
C PHE A 536 -19.29 1.41 14.22
N PHE A 537 -19.94 2.56 14.27
CA PHE A 537 -20.00 3.43 15.44
C PHE A 537 -21.45 3.75 15.78
N LYS A 538 -21.75 3.90 17.07
CA LYS A 538 -23.10 4.20 17.57
C LYS A 538 -23.04 5.36 18.55
N ASN A 539 -24.01 6.27 18.46
CA ASN A 539 -24.18 7.34 19.45
C ASN A 539 -25.19 6.97 20.54
N LYS A 540 -25.37 7.85 21.53
CA LYS A 540 -26.31 7.63 22.65
C LYS A 540 -27.78 7.58 22.22
N GLN A 541 -28.12 8.21 21.10
CA GLN A 541 -29.46 8.22 20.50
C GLN A 541 -29.75 6.93 19.71
N GLY A 542 -28.75 6.08 19.53
CA GLY A 542 -28.86 4.83 18.79
C GLY A 542 -28.62 4.96 17.29
N GLU A 543 -28.26 6.14 16.79
CA GLU A 543 -27.88 6.32 15.39
C GLU A 543 -26.55 5.60 15.11
N VAL A 544 -26.48 4.96 13.95
CA VAL A 544 -25.33 4.16 13.53
C VAL A 544 -24.69 4.78 12.30
N ILE A 545 -23.37 4.96 12.36
CA ILE A 545 -22.54 5.34 11.22
C ILE A 545 -21.49 4.26 10.95
N VAL A 546 -21.01 4.20 9.71
CA VAL A 546 -19.99 3.27 9.26
C VAL A 546 -18.89 4.00 8.50
N LYS A 547 -17.65 3.54 8.64
CA LYS A 547 -16.49 3.95 7.83
C LYS A 547 -15.88 2.73 7.16
N LEU A 548 -15.41 2.89 5.93
CA LEU A 548 -14.78 1.82 5.15
C LEU A 548 -13.27 2.03 5.07
N LEU A 549 -12.53 0.94 5.21
CA LEU A 549 -11.10 0.87 4.96
C LEU A 549 -10.80 -0.21 3.93
N HIS A 550 -10.11 0.13 2.85
CA HIS A 550 -9.58 -0.83 1.88
C HIS A 550 -8.06 -0.83 1.99
N ASN A 551 -7.50 -2.02 2.25
CA ASN A 551 -6.10 -2.20 2.65
C ASN A 551 -5.73 -1.22 3.79
N GLU A 552 -6.63 -1.12 4.78
CA GLU A 552 -6.52 -0.23 5.95
C GLU A 552 -6.48 1.29 5.67
N ASN A 553 -6.66 1.72 4.42
CA ASN A 553 -6.78 3.13 4.04
C ASN A 553 -8.25 3.54 3.91
N GLU A 554 -8.59 4.75 4.36
CA GLU A 554 -9.96 5.29 4.22
C GLU A 554 -10.35 5.42 2.75
N VAL A 555 -11.52 4.90 2.41
CA VAL A 555 -12.06 4.92 1.05
C VAL A 555 -13.51 5.35 1.06
N LYS A 556 -13.92 5.99 -0.05
CA LYS A 556 -15.30 6.44 -0.24
C LYS A 556 -16.17 5.39 -0.93
N LEU A 557 -17.46 5.49 -0.67
CA LEU A 557 -18.55 4.91 -1.44
C LEU A 557 -19.18 5.97 -2.35
N PRO A 558 -19.89 5.58 -3.44
CA PRO A 558 -20.61 6.50 -4.32
C PRO A 558 -21.93 6.98 -3.68
N ILE A 559 -21.84 7.44 -2.44
CA ILE A 559 -22.95 7.90 -1.62
C ILE A 559 -22.57 9.27 -1.09
N ASP A 560 -23.43 10.27 -1.26
CA ASP A 560 -23.20 11.58 -0.67
C ASP A 560 -23.29 11.51 0.86
N SER A 561 -22.25 12.01 1.55
CA SER A 561 -22.23 12.07 3.00
C SER A 561 -21.61 13.38 3.48
N PRO A 562 -22.35 14.21 4.26
CA PRO A 562 -21.79 15.43 4.85
C PRO A 562 -20.78 15.16 5.97
N ILE A 563 -20.65 13.90 6.40
CA ILE A 563 -19.73 13.45 7.44
C ILE A 563 -18.69 12.46 6.88
N ALA A 564 -18.45 12.47 5.56
CA ALA A 564 -17.44 11.63 4.93
C ALA A 564 -16.08 11.74 5.66
N PRO A 565 -15.33 10.63 5.86
CA PRO A 565 -15.54 9.30 5.30
C PRO A 565 -16.53 8.41 6.07
N TYR A 566 -17.33 8.96 6.99
CA TYR A 566 -18.40 8.26 7.66
C TYR A 566 -19.70 8.34 6.85
N TYR A 567 -20.54 7.31 6.98
CA TYR A 567 -21.83 7.20 6.31
C TYR A 567 -22.90 6.76 7.31
N LYS A 568 -24.11 7.31 7.22
CA LYS A 568 -25.25 6.76 7.96
C LYS A 568 -25.51 5.33 7.48
N TRP A 569 -25.57 4.37 8.40
CA TRP A 569 -25.71 2.96 8.03
C TRP A 569 -26.99 2.68 7.24
N GLU A 570 -28.11 3.29 7.63
CA GLU A 570 -29.38 3.16 6.90
C GLU A 570 -29.28 3.63 5.44
N THR A 571 -28.48 4.67 5.17
CA THR A 571 -28.23 5.15 3.81
C THR A 571 -27.40 4.13 3.01
N VAL A 572 -26.35 3.56 3.63
CA VAL A 572 -25.53 2.51 2.99
C VAL A 572 -26.37 1.27 2.68
N LYS A 573 -27.19 0.81 3.62
CA LYS A 573 -28.12 -0.31 3.40
C LYS A 573 -29.11 -0.02 2.29
N ALA A 574 -29.80 1.12 2.34
CA ALA A 574 -30.77 1.49 1.32
C ALA A 574 -30.13 1.53 -0.07
N PHE A 575 -28.89 2.03 -0.17
CA PHE A 575 -28.13 2.06 -1.40
C PHE A 575 -27.89 0.66 -1.99
N TYR A 576 -27.57 -0.35 -1.16
CA TYR A 576 -27.29 -1.70 -1.65
C TYR A 576 -28.45 -2.69 -1.58
N ASN A 577 -29.58 -2.35 -0.94
CA ASN A 577 -30.71 -3.27 -0.74
C ASN A 577 -31.39 -3.76 -2.04
N HIS A 578 -31.16 -3.08 -3.17
CA HIS A 578 -31.70 -3.46 -4.47
C HIS A 578 -30.85 -4.52 -5.19
N LEU A 579 -29.64 -4.80 -4.69
CA LEU A 579 -28.72 -5.82 -5.20
C LEU A 579 -29.05 -7.19 -4.60
#